data_AF-A0A849R3T9-F1
#
_entry.id   AF-A0A849R3T9-F1
#
_cell.length_a   1.000
_cell.length_b   1.000
_cell.length_c   1.000
_cell.angle_alpha   90.00
_cell.angle_beta   90.00
_cell.angle_gamma   90.00
#
_symmetry.space_group_name_H-M   'P 1'
#
loop_
_entity.id
_entity.type
_entity.pdbx_description
1 polymer ?
#
loop_
_entity_poly.entity_id
_entity_poly.type
_entity_poly.pdbx_seq_one_letter_code
_entity_poly.pdbx_strand_id
1 'polypeptide(L)'
;MGVWDTVAAVGLPYDEATDFLDKFIFRFQFRDHKLHEKVNRACHAISVDDERQSFHPLLWENDTRIEQVWFPGVHCNVGGGYPQQGMSLVTLDWMMKKAEDAGIKFVANDVIFVKDRKYTFDKLYNSRAGIGVYYRYKPRNIAKICEDNKIKTPNIHVSVFERISQSIFGYAPGNLPTTFEVIDNEGGLHKNSQKIANFVSENLAPKTLLDQVAKYIYPRNILYYVFWTYSILTLWWLVRWDLANPEIGLFGTLKILISPDGLLDKLVMLIWEHPSLIVLGVIIFGGTIYVRKRMEGIFSKFWSARRANLANLLK
;
A
#
# COMPACT_ATOMS: atom_id res chain seq x y z
N MET A 1 -9.12 3.65 21.53
CA MET A 1 -8.54 4.39 20.39
C MET A 1 -8.49 3.46 19.20
N GLY A 2 -9.10 3.82 18.08
CA GLY A 2 -9.04 3.05 16.83
C GLY A 2 -8.32 3.86 15.77
N VAL A 3 -7.32 3.27 15.11
CA VAL A 3 -6.56 3.92 14.03
C VAL A 3 -6.46 2.99 12.82
N TRP A 4 -6.36 3.59 11.64
CA TRP A 4 -6.20 2.88 10.38
C TRP A 4 -4.90 3.28 9.73
N ASP A 5 -4.05 2.28 9.49
CA ASP A 5 -2.87 2.33 8.65
C ASP A 5 -2.02 3.59 8.84
N THR A 6 -1.75 3.97 10.09
CA THR A 6 -0.93 5.12 10.48
C THR A 6 0.39 5.16 9.71
N VAL A 7 0.68 6.29 9.06
CA VAL A 7 1.91 6.54 8.30
C VAL A 7 2.54 7.87 8.72
N ALA A 8 3.86 8.01 8.57
CA ALA A 8 4.58 9.27 8.81
C ALA A 8 4.51 10.26 7.62
N ALA A 9 3.84 9.89 6.52
CA ALA A 9 3.86 10.71 5.31
C ALA A 9 2.95 11.93 5.39
N VAL A 10 3.51 13.08 5.02
CA VAL A 10 2.76 14.32 4.70
C VAL A 10 2.15 14.25 3.28
N GLY A 11 1.97 13.04 2.73
CA GLY A 11 1.43 12.83 1.38
C GLY A 11 2.38 13.19 0.24
N LEU A 12 3.69 13.26 0.51
CA LEU A 12 4.71 13.50 -0.52
C LEU A 12 5.36 12.20 -1.03
N PRO A 13 5.80 12.18 -2.31
CA PRO A 13 6.38 10.99 -2.93
C PRO A 13 7.81 10.64 -2.47
N TYR A 14 8.43 11.48 -1.64
CA TYR A 14 9.83 11.38 -1.21
C TYR A 14 9.96 11.53 0.31
N ASP A 15 10.66 10.61 0.96
CA ASP A 15 10.83 10.60 2.42
C ASP A 15 11.65 11.82 2.85
N GLU A 16 12.66 12.21 2.09
CA GLU A 16 13.56 13.32 2.42
C GLU A 16 12.89 14.69 2.24
N ALA A 17 11.89 14.81 1.36
CA ALA A 17 11.04 16.00 1.29
C ALA A 17 10.14 16.08 2.53
N THR A 18 9.69 14.94 3.03
CA THR A 18 8.93 14.83 4.28
C THR A 18 9.82 15.19 5.48
N ASP A 19 11.06 14.69 5.53
CA ASP A 19 12.06 15.03 6.57
C ASP A 19 12.46 16.51 6.51
N PHE A 20 12.58 17.10 5.32
CA PHE A 20 12.82 18.53 5.15
C PHE A 20 11.65 19.37 5.69
N LEU A 21 10.41 18.99 5.36
CA LEU A 21 9.22 19.66 5.91
C LEU A 21 9.09 19.47 7.43
N ASP A 22 9.39 18.28 7.94
CA ASP A 22 9.38 17.98 9.38
C ASP A 22 10.40 18.85 10.14
N LYS A 23 11.59 19.00 9.57
CA LYS A 23 12.69 19.74 10.18
C LYS A 23 12.53 21.26 10.12
N PHE A 24 11.92 21.79 9.06
CA PHE A 24 11.93 23.23 8.77
C PHE A 24 10.55 23.91 8.79
N ILE A 25 9.43 23.18 8.69
CA ILE A 25 8.09 23.78 8.60
C ILE A 25 7.22 23.38 9.80
N PHE A 26 7.04 22.09 10.07
CA PHE A 26 6.26 21.59 11.22
C PHE A 26 6.72 20.17 11.61
N ARG A 27 7.03 19.96 12.89
CA ARG A 27 7.37 18.62 13.42
C ARG A 27 6.11 17.76 13.53
N PHE A 28 5.92 16.83 12.60
CA PHE A 28 4.80 15.90 12.57
C PHE A 28 5.22 14.44 12.83
N GLN A 29 6.52 14.15 12.90
CA GLN A 29 7.00 12.81 13.25
C GLN A 29 6.64 12.46 14.71
N PHE A 30 6.13 11.24 14.90
CA PHE A 30 5.83 10.72 16.23
C PHE A 30 7.13 10.56 17.03
N ARG A 31 7.19 11.15 18.22
CA ARG A 31 8.38 11.10 19.10
C ARG A 31 8.66 9.71 19.64
N ASP A 32 7.60 8.93 19.87
CA ASP A 32 7.65 7.54 20.28
C ASP A 32 6.44 6.79 19.70
N HIS A 33 6.54 5.46 19.70
CA HIS A 33 5.48 4.56 19.25
C HIS A 33 4.80 3.87 20.45
N LYS A 34 4.82 4.51 21.62
CA LYS A 34 4.26 3.95 22.84
C LYS A 34 2.83 4.38 23.02
N LEU A 35 1.99 3.46 23.47
CA LEU A 35 0.62 3.81 23.81
C LEU A 35 0.60 4.59 25.13
N HIS A 36 0.06 5.81 25.06
CA HIS A 36 -0.08 6.66 26.24
C HIS A 36 -0.86 5.95 27.36
N GLU A 37 -0.44 6.12 28.62
CA GLU A 37 -0.98 5.41 29.79
C GLU A 37 -2.50 5.58 29.96
N LYS A 38 -3.02 6.76 29.64
CA LYS A 38 -4.47 7.07 29.67
C LYS A 38 -5.32 6.33 28.63
N VAL A 39 -4.71 5.60 27.68
CA VAL A 39 -5.47 4.83 26.69
C VAL A 39 -5.67 3.41 27.19
N ASN A 40 -6.92 3.05 27.50
CA ASN A 40 -7.25 1.73 28.04
C ASN A 40 -7.19 0.62 26.98
N ARG A 41 -7.50 0.95 25.72
CA ARG A 41 -7.53 -0.01 24.60
C ARG A 41 -7.17 0.69 23.31
N ALA A 42 -6.30 0.07 22.51
CA ALA A 42 -5.94 0.56 21.19
C ALA A 42 -6.06 -0.54 20.12
N CYS A 43 -6.62 -0.19 18.97
CA CYS A 43 -6.82 -1.09 17.85
C CYS A 43 -6.30 -0.44 16.57
N HIS A 44 -5.55 -1.19 15.76
CA HIS A 44 -4.91 -0.70 14.55
C HIS A 44 -5.18 -1.65 13.38
N ALA A 45 -5.94 -1.19 12.38
CA ALA A 45 -6.13 -1.91 11.12
C ALA A 45 -5.06 -1.48 10.12
N ILE A 46 -4.25 -2.41 9.61
CA ILE A 46 -3.05 -2.12 8.80
C ILE A 46 -3.19 -2.73 7.42
N SER A 47 -2.72 -2.05 6.38
CA SER A 47 -2.85 -2.56 5.00
C SER A 47 -1.72 -3.52 4.59
N VAL A 48 -2.06 -4.62 3.92
CA VAL A 48 -1.06 -5.61 3.44
C VAL A 48 -0.39 -5.13 2.15
N ASP A 49 -1.14 -4.49 1.25
CA ASP A 49 -0.78 -4.41 -0.17
C ASP A 49 -0.25 -3.04 -0.62
N ASP A 50 -0.07 -2.05 0.28
CA ASP A 50 0.46 -0.75 -0.14
C ASP A 50 1.97 -0.81 -0.41
N GLU A 51 2.34 -0.58 -1.67
CA GLU A 51 3.73 -0.69 -2.14
C GLU A 51 4.50 0.65 -2.15
N ARG A 52 3.90 1.73 -1.64
CA ARG A 52 4.55 3.05 -1.58
C ARG A 52 5.43 3.12 -0.34
N GLN A 53 6.71 3.45 -0.54
CA GLN A 53 7.67 3.57 0.56
C GLN A 53 7.21 4.54 1.66
N SER A 54 6.74 5.73 1.29
CA SER A 54 6.31 6.74 2.26
C SER A 54 5.02 6.35 2.99
N PHE A 55 4.29 5.33 2.51
CA PHE A 55 3.13 4.75 3.19
C PHE A 55 3.51 3.48 3.94
N HIS A 56 4.74 3.33 4.42
CA HIS A 56 5.07 2.25 5.35
C HIS A 56 4.45 2.52 6.71
N PRO A 57 3.74 1.55 7.31
CA PRO A 57 2.95 1.78 8.50
C PRO A 57 3.86 1.94 9.71
N LEU A 58 3.49 2.85 10.61
CA LEU A 58 4.09 2.98 11.93
C LEU A 58 3.30 2.10 12.90
N LEU A 59 3.93 1.03 13.36
CA LEU A 59 3.33 0.15 14.35
C LEU A 59 3.58 0.68 15.75
N TRP A 60 2.64 0.40 16.66
CA TRP A 60 2.89 0.57 18.08
C TRP A 60 3.85 -0.48 18.61
N GLU A 61 4.60 -0.12 19.65
CA GLU A 61 5.35 -1.07 20.46
C GLU A 61 4.42 -2.11 21.10
N ASN A 62 4.96 -3.30 21.38
CA ASN A 62 4.19 -4.40 21.95
C ASN A 62 3.64 -4.05 23.36
N ASP A 63 2.31 -4.01 23.50
CA ASP A 63 1.58 -3.74 24.74
C ASP A 63 0.27 -4.55 24.71
N THR A 64 -0.13 -5.13 25.83
CA THR A 64 -1.29 -6.03 25.93
C THR A 64 -2.62 -5.31 25.68
N ARG A 65 -2.65 -3.98 25.80
CA ARG A 65 -3.83 -3.14 25.49
C ARG A 65 -3.99 -2.90 24.00
N ILE A 66 -3.02 -3.29 23.18
CA ILE A 66 -2.97 -3.02 21.75
C ILE A 66 -3.33 -4.27 20.95
N GLU A 67 -4.16 -4.09 19.91
CA GLU A 67 -4.39 -5.11 18.90
C GLU A 67 -4.14 -4.53 17.50
N GLN A 68 -3.14 -5.06 16.80
CA GLN A 68 -2.72 -4.60 15.47
C GLN A 68 -2.98 -5.72 14.46
N VAL A 69 -3.87 -5.51 13.49
CA VAL A 69 -4.32 -6.55 12.55
C VAL A 69 -4.10 -6.11 11.11
N TRP A 70 -3.49 -6.98 10.31
CA TRP A 70 -3.22 -6.75 8.90
C TRP A 70 -4.40 -7.21 8.03
N PHE A 71 -4.92 -6.31 7.20
CA PHE A 71 -6.05 -6.50 6.29
C PHE A 71 -5.61 -6.41 4.83
N PRO A 72 -6.28 -7.13 3.91
CA PRO A 72 -6.00 -7.02 2.49
C PRO A 72 -6.39 -5.62 1.99
N GLY A 73 -5.67 -5.12 1.00
CA GLY A 73 -5.86 -3.78 0.47
C GLY A 73 -4.61 -2.91 0.55
N VAL A 74 -4.61 -1.84 -0.25
CA VAL A 74 -3.73 -0.68 -0.03
C VAL A 74 -4.30 0.26 1.04
N HIS A 75 -3.61 1.37 1.35
CA HIS A 75 -3.97 2.30 2.44
C HIS A 75 -5.47 2.66 2.50
N CYS A 76 -6.06 3.18 1.42
CA CYS A 76 -7.49 3.56 1.39
C CYS A 76 -8.44 2.36 1.20
N ASN A 77 -7.96 1.17 0.81
CA ASN A 77 -8.79 -0.04 0.89
C ASN A 77 -9.01 -0.49 2.34
N VAL A 78 -8.11 -0.11 3.25
CA VAL A 78 -8.26 -0.33 4.70
C VAL A 78 -8.90 0.89 5.36
N GLY A 79 -8.32 2.08 5.22
CA GLY A 79 -8.81 3.30 5.89
C GLY A 79 -10.06 3.94 5.28
N GLY A 80 -10.48 3.53 4.07
CA GLY A 80 -11.57 4.17 3.34
C GLY A 80 -11.11 5.34 2.44
N GLY A 81 -12.02 5.83 1.60
CA GLY A 81 -11.80 6.96 0.69
C GLY A 81 -11.91 6.62 -0.80
N TYR A 82 -12.00 5.34 -1.17
CA TYR A 82 -12.30 4.93 -2.54
C TYR A 82 -13.82 4.84 -2.81
N PRO A 83 -14.26 4.97 -4.08
CA PRO A 83 -15.68 4.81 -4.45
C PRO A 83 -16.25 3.42 -4.17
N GLN A 84 -15.45 2.37 -4.37
CA GLN A 84 -15.80 1.00 -3.98
C GLN A 84 -15.22 0.75 -2.59
N GLN A 85 -16.11 0.60 -1.59
CA GLN A 85 -15.78 0.66 -0.16
C GLN A 85 -15.87 -0.68 0.56
N GLY A 86 -16.27 -1.76 -0.12
CA GLY A 86 -16.57 -3.05 0.51
C GLY A 86 -15.40 -3.58 1.35
N MET A 87 -14.15 -3.41 0.90
CA MET A 87 -12.95 -3.79 1.66
C MET A 87 -12.73 -2.91 2.89
N SER A 88 -12.90 -1.59 2.78
CA SER A 88 -12.72 -0.69 3.93
C SER A 88 -13.80 -0.91 4.99
N LEU A 89 -15.01 -1.27 4.55
CA LEU A 89 -16.12 -1.63 5.43
C LEU A 89 -15.88 -2.94 6.19
N VAL A 90 -15.08 -3.88 5.66
CA VAL A 90 -14.63 -5.05 6.44
C VAL A 90 -13.78 -4.61 7.63
N THR A 91 -12.86 -3.67 7.41
CA THR A 91 -11.99 -3.18 8.49
C THR A 91 -12.74 -2.28 9.47
N LEU A 92 -13.74 -1.52 8.97
CA LEU A 92 -14.62 -0.71 9.81
C LEU A 92 -15.50 -1.59 10.69
N ASP A 93 -16.09 -2.67 10.15
CA ASP A 93 -16.86 -3.65 10.93
C ASP A 93 -16.02 -4.23 12.08
N TRP A 94 -14.77 -4.65 11.79
CA TRP A 94 -13.84 -5.10 12.82
C TRP A 94 -13.58 -4.03 13.88
N MET A 95 -13.29 -2.78 13.47
CA MET A 95 -13.04 -1.70 14.42
C MET A 95 -14.28 -1.36 15.26
N MET A 96 -15.47 -1.38 14.66
CA MET A 96 -16.73 -1.14 15.36
C MET A 96 -16.95 -2.21 16.44
N LYS A 97 -16.71 -3.49 16.14
CA LYS A 97 -16.77 -4.57 17.14
C LYS A 97 -15.80 -4.32 18.30
N LYS A 98 -14.54 -3.98 18.02
CA LYS A 98 -13.55 -3.66 19.06
C LYS A 98 -13.93 -2.44 19.90
N ALA A 99 -14.60 -1.47 19.29
CA ALA A 99 -15.13 -0.31 19.97
C ALA A 99 -16.35 -0.66 20.85
N GLU A 100 -17.25 -1.51 20.37
CA GLU A 100 -18.41 -2.04 21.12
C GLU A 100 -17.97 -2.84 22.35
N ASP A 101 -16.96 -3.72 22.19
CA ASP A 101 -16.35 -4.46 23.30
C ASP A 101 -15.76 -3.53 24.37
N ALA A 102 -15.35 -2.32 23.98
CA ALA A 102 -14.86 -1.27 24.87
C ALA A 102 -15.96 -0.33 25.39
N GLY A 103 -17.23 -0.60 25.09
CA GLY A 103 -18.41 0.12 25.60
C GLY A 103 -18.92 1.25 24.70
N ILE A 104 -18.41 1.42 23.48
CA ILE A 104 -18.94 2.40 22.52
C ILE A 104 -20.24 1.88 21.94
N LYS A 105 -21.26 2.74 21.83
CA LYS A 105 -22.54 2.41 21.21
C LYS A 105 -22.65 3.10 19.86
N PHE A 106 -22.99 2.33 18.83
CA PHE A 106 -23.26 2.86 17.49
C PHE A 106 -24.76 2.96 17.22
N VAL A 107 -25.12 3.83 16.28
CA VAL A 107 -26.50 3.92 15.79
C VAL A 107 -26.82 2.63 15.01
N ALA A 108 -27.93 1.98 15.33
CA ALA A 108 -28.26 0.66 14.77
C ALA A 108 -28.26 0.62 13.23
N ASN A 109 -28.78 1.68 12.59
CA ASN A 109 -28.81 1.78 11.13
C ASN A 109 -27.41 1.85 10.51
N ASP A 110 -26.43 2.47 11.18
CA ASP A 110 -25.05 2.54 10.69
C ASP A 110 -24.38 1.17 10.79
N VAL A 111 -24.65 0.42 11.87
CA VAL A 111 -24.18 -0.97 12.02
C VAL A 111 -24.73 -1.85 10.90
N ILE A 112 -26.04 -1.73 10.60
CA ILE A 112 -26.68 -2.47 9.52
C ILE A 112 -26.07 -2.08 8.17
N PHE A 113 -25.90 -0.78 7.90
CA PHE A 113 -25.27 -0.29 6.67
C PHE A 113 -23.89 -0.91 6.43
N VAL A 114 -23.04 -0.95 7.47
CA VAL A 114 -21.70 -1.54 7.37
C VAL A 114 -21.78 -3.04 7.14
N LYS A 115 -22.63 -3.75 7.89
CA LYS A 115 -22.78 -5.21 7.76
C LYS A 115 -23.32 -5.64 6.39
N ASP A 116 -24.24 -4.88 5.81
CA ASP A 116 -24.86 -5.19 4.52
C ASP A 116 -23.93 -4.90 3.33
N ARG A 117 -22.99 -3.95 3.50
CA ARG A 117 -22.14 -3.46 2.41
C ARG A 117 -20.68 -3.90 2.49
N LYS A 118 -20.22 -4.42 3.63
CA LYS A 118 -18.88 -4.99 3.72
C LYS A 118 -18.75 -6.16 2.73
N TYR A 119 -17.66 -6.16 1.99
CA TYR A 119 -17.43 -7.17 0.97
C TYR A 119 -15.94 -7.44 0.82
N THR A 120 -15.51 -8.59 1.36
CA THR A 120 -14.10 -9.03 1.34
C THR A 120 -13.53 -9.07 -0.08
N PHE A 121 -14.35 -9.39 -1.08
CA PHE A 121 -13.93 -9.58 -2.46
C PHE A 121 -14.12 -8.34 -3.35
N ASP A 122 -14.34 -7.16 -2.75
CA ASP A 122 -14.43 -5.92 -3.51
C ASP A 122 -13.10 -5.54 -4.18
N LYS A 123 -13.13 -4.47 -4.97
CA LYS A 123 -12.02 -3.98 -5.79
C LYS A 123 -10.78 -3.63 -4.95
N LEU A 124 -9.67 -4.30 -5.28
CA LEU A 124 -8.33 -3.90 -4.85
C LEU A 124 -7.82 -2.78 -5.77
N TYR A 125 -7.53 -1.62 -5.19
CA TYR A 125 -6.99 -0.49 -5.92
C TYR A 125 -5.46 -0.55 -6.01
N ASN A 126 -4.90 0.08 -7.04
CA ASN A 126 -3.47 0.26 -7.17
C ASN A 126 -3.10 1.67 -6.66
N SER A 127 -2.45 1.74 -5.49
CA SER A 127 -2.05 3.01 -4.87
C SER A 127 -1.01 3.80 -5.67
N ARG A 128 -0.37 3.15 -6.66
CA ARG A 128 0.64 3.74 -7.54
C ARG A 128 0.10 4.03 -8.95
N ALA A 129 -1.20 3.91 -9.19
CA ALA A 129 -1.78 4.28 -10.49
C ALA A 129 -1.80 5.80 -10.70
N GLY A 130 -1.77 6.23 -11.96
CA GLY A 130 -1.77 7.66 -12.32
C GLY A 130 -0.56 8.40 -11.73
N ILE A 131 -0.81 9.54 -11.07
CA ILE A 131 0.23 10.32 -10.38
C ILE A 131 0.90 9.56 -9.23
N GLY A 132 0.30 8.47 -8.74
CA GLY A 132 0.87 7.61 -7.72
C GLY A 132 2.17 6.91 -8.16
N VAL A 133 2.50 6.92 -9.45
CA VAL A 133 3.74 6.32 -9.99
C VAL A 133 5.00 6.99 -9.43
N TYR A 134 4.92 8.27 -9.04
CA TYR A 134 6.03 9.05 -8.51
C TYR A 134 6.44 8.67 -7.09
N TYR A 135 5.58 7.99 -6.34
CA TYR A 135 5.98 7.38 -5.08
C TYR A 135 7.05 6.33 -5.31
N ARG A 136 8.01 6.18 -4.41
CA ARG A 136 9.01 5.11 -4.52
C ARG A 136 8.41 3.74 -4.26
N TYR A 137 8.78 2.76 -5.08
CA TYR A 137 8.32 1.38 -4.93
C TYR A 137 9.09 0.69 -3.81
N LYS A 138 8.39 0.20 -2.80
CA LYS A 138 8.93 -0.60 -1.71
C LYS A 138 7.77 -1.39 -1.09
N PRO A 139 7.55 -2.67 -1.49
CA PRO A 139 6.48 -3.47 -0.93
C PRO A 139 6.72 -3.65 0.57
N ARG A 140 5.67 -3.63 1.37
CA ARG A 140 5.77 -3.83 2.83
C ARG A 140 6.34 -5.21 3.09
N ASN A 141 7.45 -5.32 3.83
CA ASN A 141 7.92 -6.60 4.35
C ASN A 141 7.34 -6.76 5.76
N ILE A 142 6.21 -7.47 5.88
CA ILE A 142 5.47 -7.58 7.16
C ILE A 142 6.36 -8.18 8.25
N ALA A 143 7.13 -9.23 7.92
CA ALA A 143 8.05 -9.86 8.85
C ALA A 143 9.08 -8.85 9.39
N LYS A 144 9.71 -8.09 8.50
CA LYS A 144 10.73 -7.10 8.88
C LYS A 144 10.14 -5.94 9.69
N ILE A 145 9.00 -5.40 9.26
CA ILE A 145 8.29 -4.32 9.97
C ILE A 145 7.91 -4.77 11.39
N CYS A 146 7.44 -6.01 11.55
CA CYS A 146 7.08 -6.54 12.87
C CYS A 146 8.31 -6.80 13.74
N GLU A 147 9.39 -7.35 13.17
CA GLU A 147 10.68 -7.54 13.86
C GLU A 147 11.22 -6.21 14.41
N ASP A 148 11.24 -5.16 13.58
CA ASP A 148 11.74 -3.83 13.95
C ASP A 148 10.92 -3.21 15.11
N ASN A 149 9.65 -3.60 15.25
CA ASN A 149 8.75 -3.15 16.33
C ASN A 149 8.60 -4.18 17.46
N LYS A 150 9.46 -5.21 17.51
CA LYS A 150 9.47 -6.28 18.55
C LYS A 150 8.15 -7.07 18.63
N ILE A 151 7.41 -7.14 17.54
CA ILE A 151 6.19 -7.95 17.41
C ILE A 151 6.59 -9.32 16.87
N LYS A 152 6.49 -10.34 17.73
CA LYS A 152 6.89 -11.72 17.38
C LYS A 152 5.88 -12.41 16.47
N THR A 153 4.60 -12.22 16.74
CA THR A 153 3.51 -12.90 16.04
C THR A 153 2.50 -11.85 15.58
N PRO A 154 2.57 -11.39 14.32
CA PRO A 154 1.59 -10.47 13.77
C PRO A 154 0.23 -11.15 13.58
N ASN A 155 -0.83 -10.37 13.74
CA ASN A 155 -2.20 -10.81 13.48
C ASN A 155 -2.60 -10.46 12.04
N ILE A 156 -3.05 -11.43 11.27
CA ILE A 156 -3.51 -11.26 9.89
C ILE A 156 -4.99 -11.62 9.81
N HIS A 157 -5.81 -10.74 9.27
CA HIS A 157 -7.24 -10.98 9.16
C HIS A 157 -7.55 -12.07 8.12
N VAL A 158 -8.53 -12.92 8.43
CA VAL A 158 -8.96 -14.07 7.61
C VAL A 158 -9.27 -13.68 6.16
N SER A 159 -9.76 -12.45 5.95
CA SER A 159 -10.05 -11.87 4.63
C SER A 159 -8.85 -11.89 3.65
N VAL A 160 -7.60 -11.85 4.14
CA VAL A 160 -6.42 -12.00 3.29
C VAL A 160 -6.43 -13.37 2.63
N PHE A 161 -6.62 -14.42 3.43
CA PHE A 161 -6.62 -15.81 2.98
C PHE A 161 -7.85 -16.16 2.15
N GLU A 162 -9.02 -15.62 2.50
CA GLU A 162 -10.23 -15.75 1.68
C GLU A 162 -9.98 -15.23 0.26
N ARG A 163 -9.41 -14.03 0.12
CA ARG A 163 -9.07 -13.46 -1.20
C ARG A 163 -8.03 -14.28 -1.95
N ILE A 164 -7.00 -14.80 -1.27
CA ILE A 164 -5.99 -15.67 -1.87
C ILE A 164 -6.67 -16.92 -2.43
N SER A 165 -7.50 -17.57 -1.63
CA SER A 165 -8.16 -18.84 -1.95
C SER A 165 -9.06 -18.72 -3.18
N GLN A 166 -9.80 -17.60 -3.31
CA GLN A 166 -10.74 -17.35 -4.38
C GLN A 166 -10.10 -16.71 -5.63
N SER A 167 -8.81 -16.38 -5.60
CA SER A 167 -8.10 -15.73 -6.73
C SER A 167 -8.76 -14.43 -7.22
N ILE A 168 -9.41 -13.68 -6.34
CA ILE A 168 -10.15 -12.47 -6.72
C ILE A 168 -9.21 -11.47 -7.39
N PHE A 169 -9.46 -11.16 -8.67
CA PHE A 169 -8.59 -10.32 -9.51
C PHE A 169 -7.11 -10.73 -9.51
N GLY A 170 -6.81 -12.01 -9.32
CA GLY A 170 -5.43 -12.52 -9.28
C GLY A 170 -4.68 -12.20 -7.98
N TYR A 171 -5.39 -11.91 -6.87
CA TYR A 171 -4.78 -11.62 -5.57
C TYR A 171 -3.77 -12.69 -5.14
N ALA A 172 -2.54 -12.24 -4.90
CA ALA A 172 -1.36 -13.07 -4.68
C ALA A 172 -0.29 -12.26 -3.92
N PRO A 173 -0.49 -11.97 -2.63
CA PRO A 173 0.44 -11.16 -1.85
C PRO A 173 1.80 -11.87 -1.73
N GLY A 174 2.87 -11.12 -1.94
CA GLY A 174 4.24 -11.63 -1.88
C GLY A 174 4.92 -11.45 -0.52
N ASN A 175 4.23 -10.83 0.44
CA ASN A 175 4.86 -10.23 1.62
C ASN A 175 4.37 -10.76 2.97
N LEU A 176 3.68 -11.91 2.97
CA LEU A 176 3.26 -12.54 4.21
C LEU A 176 4.48 -13.06 5.01
N PRO A 177 4.46 -12.93 6.34
CA PRO A 177 5.50 -13.46 7.21
C PRO A 177 5.37 -14.99 7.34
N THR A 178 6.42 -15.66 7.83
CA THR A 178 6.42 -17.09 8.14
C THR A 178 5.77 -17.43 9.48
N THR A 179 5.62 -16.45 10.37
CA THR A 179 5.00 -16.60 11.69
C THR A 179 3.91 -15.53 11.83
N PHE A 180 2.69 -15.95 12.14
CA PHE A 180 1.54 -15.09 12.33
C PHE A 180 0.38 -15.87 12.95
N GLU A 181 -0.62 -15.14 13.44
CA GLU A 181 -1.94 -15.65 13.83
C GLU A 181 -3.01 -15.12 12.88
N VAL A 182 -4.07 -15.92 12.67
CA VAL A 182 -5.22 -15.54 11.84
C VAL A 182 -6.37 -15.07 12.72
N ILE A 183 -6.82 -13.84 12.50
CA ILE A 183 -7.98 -13.25 13.18
C ILE A 183 -9.22 -13.42 12.31
N ASP A 184 -10.32 -13.85 12.91
CA ASP A 184 -11.58 -14.06 12.20
C ASP A 184 -12.41 -12.77 12.07
N ASN A 185 -13.55 -12.87 11.38
CA ASN A 185 -14.47 -11.75 11.18
C ASN A 185 -15.16 -11.29 12.48
N GLU A 186 -15.14 -12.09 13.54
CA GLU A 186 -15.64 -11.71 14.87
C GLU A 186 -14.59 -11.00 15.71
N GLY A 187 -13.37 -10.84 15.18
CA GLY A 187 -12.25 -10.22 15.87
C GLY A 187 -11.55 -11.15 16.86
N GLY A 188 -11.89 -12.44 16.88
CA GLY A 188 -11.24 -13.46 17.69
C GLY A 188 -10.17 -14.23 16.91
N LEU A 189 -9.50 -15.17 17.59
CA LEU A 189 -8.58 -16.09 16.94
C LEU A 189 -9.38 -17.09 16.08
N HIS A 190 -9.05 -17.17 14.79
CA HIS A 190 -9.72 -18.10 13.89
C HIS A 190 -9.52 -19.56 14.35
N LYS A 191 -10.57 -20.38 14.30
CA LYS A 191 -10.56 -21.79 14.74
C LYS A 191 -9.42 -22.64 14.14
N ASN A 192 -9.05 -22.35 12.89
CA ASN A 192 -7.98 -23.03 12.17
C ASN A 192 -6.69 -22.19 12.05
N SER A 193 -6.53 -21.14 12.88
CA SER A 193 -5.40 -20.19 12.82
C SER A 193 -4.05 -20.91 12.71
N GLN A 194 -3.76 -21.83 13.64
CA GLN A 194 -2.51 -22.59 13.64
C GLN A 194 -2.31 -23.42 12.36
N LYS A 195 -3.38 -24.06 11.85
CA LYS A 195 -3.29 -24.88 10.64
C LYS A 195 -3.02 -24.03 9.40
N ILE A 196 -3.65 -22.87 9.30
CA ILE A 196 -3.41 -21.90 8.22
C ILE A 196 -1.98 -21.36 8.30
N ALA A 197 -1.54 -20.94 9.48
CA ALA A 197 -0.20 -20.43 9.71
C ALA A 197 0.87 -21.47 9.36
N ASN A 198 0.74 -22.71 9.83
CA ASN A 198 1.66 -23.80 9.52
C ASN A 198 1.69 -24.09 8.01
N PHE A 199 0.51 -24.21 7.37
CA PHE A 199 0.44 -24.47 5.93
C PHE A 199 1.16 -23.39 5.10
N VAL A 200 0.96 -22.11 5.43
CA VAL A 200 1.64 -21.01 4.75
C VAL A 200 3.13 -21.00 5.05
N SER A 201 3.52 -21.18 6.31
CA SER A 201 4.91 -21.17 6.77
C SER A 201 5.75 -22.27 6.12
N GLU A 202 5.26 -23.51 6.13
CA GLU A 202 5.93 -24.68 5.53
C GLU A 202 6.15 -24.51 4.03
N ASN A 203 5.22 -23.80 3.37
CA ASN A 203 5.32 -23.52 1.94
C ASN A 203 6.21 -22.32 1.60
N LEU A 204 6.39 -21.38 2.54
CA LEU A 204 7.26 -20.20 2.37
C LEU A 204 8.71 -20.48 2.81
N ALA A 205 8.95 -21.39 3.76
CA ALA A 205 10.29 -21.67 4.26
C ALA A 205 11.20 -22.29 3.17
N PRO A 206 12.52 -21.97 3.14
CA PRO A 206 13.27 -21.11 4.06
C PRO A 206 13.33 -19.63 3.66
N LYS A 207 12.80 -19.24 2.50
CA LYS A 207 12.91 -17.87 1.95
C LYS A 207 11.55 -17.30 1.59
N THR A 208 11.22 -16.13 2.13
CA THR A 208 9.96 -15.45 1.82
C THR A 208 9.81 -15.21 0.32
N LEU A 209 8.58 -15.00 -0.15
CA LEU A 209 8.35 -14.66 -1.55
C LEU A 209 9.05 -13.36 -1.95
N LEU A 210 9.15 -12.37 -1.05
CA LEU A 210 9.95 -11.16 -1.27
C LEU A 210 11.43 -11.49 -1.49
N ASP A 211 12.01 -12.41 -0.73
CA ASP A 211 13.41 -12.83 -0.90
C ASP A 211 13.63 -13.49 -2.27
N GLN A 212 12.67 -14.29 -2.74
CA GLN A 212 12.73 -14.94 -4.06
C GLN A 212 12.71 -13.93 -5.22
N VAL A 213 12.07 -12.78 -5.01
CA VAL A 213 11.99 -11.71 -6.02
C VAL A 213 12.93 -10.54 -5.74
N ALA A 214 13.79 -10.60 -4.72
CA ALA A 214 14.70 -9.51 -4.35
C ALA A 214 15.58 -9.04 -5.51
N LYS A 215 16.00 -9.96 -6.39
CA LYS A 215 16.76 -9.67 -7.62
C LYS A 215 16.01 -8.79 -8.63
N TYR A 216 14.69 -8.72 -8.54
CA TYR A 216 13.83 -7.87 -9.38
C TYR A 216 13.49 -6.55 -8.70
N ILE A 217 13.49 -6.51 -7.36
CA ILE A 217 13.23 -5.28 -6.59
C ILE A 217 14.34 -4.25 -6.85
N TYR A 218 15.61 -4.67 -6.86
CA TYR A 218 16.74 -3.75 -7.06
C TYR A 218 16.71 -3.05 -8.45
N PRO A 219 16.57 -3.76 -9.59
CA PRO A 219 16.38 -3.11 -10.89
C PRO A 219 15.14 -2.21 -10.96
N ARG A 220 14.04 -2.57 -10.29
CA ARG A 220 12.83 -1.72 -10.22
C ARG A 220 13.11 -0.39 -9.52
N ASN A 221 13.95 -0.39 -8.48
CA ASN A 221 14.39 0.83 -7.80
C ASN A 221 15.28 1.69 -8.68
N ILE A 222 16.19 1.09 -9.46
CA ILE A 222 16.99 1.84 -10.45
C ILE A 222 16.08 2.47 -11.50
N LEU A 223 15.16 1.69 -12.08
CA LEU A 223 14.19 2.18 -13.07
C LEU A 223 13.35 3.34 -12.54
N TYR A 224 13.03 3.34 -11.24
CA TYR A 224 12.33 4.45 -10.59
C TYR A 224 13.15 5.76 -10.61
N TYR A 225 14.43 5.72 -10.25
CA TYR A 225 15.27 6.93 -10.31
C TYR A 225 15.51 7.39 -11.75
N VAL A 226 15.68 6.45 -12.69
CA VAL A 226 15.78 6.78 -14.12
C VAL A 226 14.48 7.44 -14.62
N PHE A 227 13.33 6.91 -14.24
CA PHE A 227 12.01 7.49 -14.55
C PHE A 227 11.85 8.91 -13.98
N TRP A 228 12.29 9.14 -12.75
CA TRP A 228 12.24 10.46 -12.13
C TRP A 228 13.11 11.48 -12.86
N THR A 229 14.38 11.13 -13.11
CA THR A 229 15.30 11.99 -13.88
C THR A 229 14.74 12.27 -15.26
N TYR A 230 14.22 11.24 -15.95
CA TYR A 230 13.53 11.39 -17.23
C TYR A 230 12.35 12.36 -17.14
N SER A 231 11.51 12.26 -16.10
CA SER A 231 10.33 13.12 -15.92
C SER A 231 10.72 14.57 -15.69
N ILE A 232 11.74 14.84 -14.87
CA ILE A 232 12.27 16.19 -14.62
C ILE A 232 12.87 16.79 -15.90
N LEU A 233 13.69 16.02 -16.62
CA LEU A 233 14.28 16.48 -17.88
C LEU A 233 13.20 16.76 -18.92
N THR A 234 12.22 15.87 -19.06
CA THR A 234 11.10 16.06 -19.99
C THR A 234 10.31 17.31 -19.63
N LEU A 235 9.98 17.51 -18.35
CA LEU A 235 9.28 18.71 -17.89
C LEU A 235 10.11 19.97 -18.18
N TRP A 236 11.41 19.96 -17.90
CA TRP A 236 12.31 21.08 -18.22
C TRP A 236 12.28 21.46 -19.69
N TRP A 237 12.38 20.48 -20.60
CA TRP A 237 12.30 20.73 -22.04
C TRP A 237 10.95 21.31 -22.47
N LEU A 238 9.85 20.88 -21.85
CA LEU A 238 8.51 21.41 -22.12
C LEU A 238 8.33 22.87 -21.69
N VAL A 239 9.00 23.30 -20.61
CA VAL A 239 8.73 24.61 -19.97
C VAL A 239 9.84 25.64 -20.12
N ARG A 240 11.07 25.25 -20.45
CA ARG A 240 12.25 26.14 -20.39
C ARG A 240 12.10 27.42 -21.21
N TRP A 241 11.47 27.36 -22.38
CA TRP A 241 11.30 28.51 -23.25
C TRP A 241 10.25 29.48 -22.71
N ASP A 242 9.14 28.97 -22.20
CA ASP A 242 8.08 29.77 -21.57
C ASP A 242 8.59 30.46 -20.30
N LEU A 243 9.38 29.74 -19.49
CA LEU A 243 9.97 30.29 -18.28
C LEU A 243 11.02 31.36 -18.58
N ALA A 244 11.74 31.23 -19.71
CA ALA A 244 12.69 32.25 -20.16
C ALA A 244 12.01 33.46 -20.80
N ASN A 245 10.74 33.36 -21.19
CA ASN A 245 9.97 34.45 -21.79
C ASN A 245 9.40 35.37 -20.67
N PRO A 246 9.82 36.65 -20.61
CA PRO A 246 9.36 37.57 -19.57
C PRO A 246 7.85 37.83 -19.57
N GLU A 247 7.18 37.68 -20.72
CA GLU A 247 5.73 37.91 -20.83
C GLU A 247 4.89 36.71 -20.37
N ILE A 248 5.44 35.50 -20.42
CA ILE A 248 4.72 34.27 -20.04
C ILE A 248 5.01 33.92 -18.58
N GLY A 249 6.29 33.80 -18.23
CA GLY A 249 6.75 33.41 -16.90
C GLY A 249 6.12 32.11 -16.36
N LEU A 250 6.24 31.90 -15.06
CA LEU A 250 5.77 30.66 -14.40
C LEU A 250 4.25 30.46 -14.49
N PHE A 251 3.47 31.50 -14.18
CA PHE A 251 2.00 31.40 -14.16
C PHE A 251 1.41 31.18 -15.56
N GLY A 252 1.96 31.84 -16.58
CA GLY A 252 1.57 31.61 -17.97
C GLY A 252 1.88 30.19 -18.40
N THR A 253 3.08 29.69 -18.07
CA THR A 253 3.50 28.30 -18.36
C THR A 253 2.52 27.28 -17.75
N LEU A 254 2.15 27.46 -16.47
CA LEU A 254 1.21 26.56 -15.79
C LEU A 254 -0.17 26.57 -16.47
N LYS A 255 -0.64 27.74 -16.89
CA LYS A 255 -1.91 27.87 -17.62
C LYS A 255 -1.88 27.12 -18.96
N ILE A 256 -0.75 27.20 -19.69
CA ILE A 256 -0.56 26.48 -20.96
C ILE A 256 -0.56 24.96 -20.72
N LEU A 257 0.16 24.48 -19.70
CA LEU A 257 0.23 23.04 -19.40
C LEU A 257 -1.11 22.42 -18.97
N ILE A 258 -1.99 23.19 -18.35
CA ILE A 258 -3.33 22.73 -17.93
C ILE A 258 -4.33 22.81 -19.10
N SER A 259 -4.04 23.61 -20.13
CA SER A 259 -4.87 23.69 -21.33
C SER A 259 -4.63 22.48 -22.25
N PRO A 260 -5.69 21.81 -22.76
CA PRO A 260 -5.53 20.65 -23.65
C PRO A 260 -4.69 20.95 -24.90
N ASP A 261 -4.98 22.07 -25.57
CA ASP A 261 -4.31 22.45 -26.82
C ASP A 261 -2.85 22.83 -26.57
N GLY A 262 -2.59 23.65 -25.55
CA GLY A 262 -1.23 24.07 -25.20
C GLY A 262 -0.34 22.91 -24.74
N LEU A 263 -0.91 21.94 -24.01
CA LEU A 263 -0.20 20.73 -23.65
C LEU A 263 0.11 19.87 -24.88
N LEU A 264 -0.86 19.72 -25.79
CA LEU A 264 -0.68 18.93 -27.01
C LEU A 264 0.43 19.52 -27.90
N ASP A 265 0.41 20.83 -28.13
CA ASP A 265 1.43 21.53 -28.93
C ASP A 265 2.83 21.31 -28.37
N LYS A 266 2.99 21.45 -27.05
CA LYS A 266 4.27 21.22 -26.37
C LYS A 266 4.73 19.77 -26.49
N LEU A 267 3.82 18.80 -26.36
CA LEU A 267 4.16 17.39 -26.53
C LEU A 267 4.58 17.07 -27.97
N VAL A 268 3.93 17.65 -28.98
CA VAL A 268 4.32 17.51 -30.39
C VAL A 268 5.71 18.10 -30.63
N MET A 269 5.99 19.29 -30.12
CA MET A 269 7.32 19.91 -30.21
C MET A 269 8.39 19.03 -29.56
N LEU A 270 8.12 18.49 -28.37
CA LEU A 270 9.04 17.61 -27.66
C LEU A 270 9.38 16.36 -28.48
N ILE A 271 8.38 15.74 -29.12
CA ILE A 271 8.59 14.56 -29.98
C ILE A 271 9.52 14.89 -31.16
N TRP A 272 9.33 16.06 -31.77
CA TRP A 272 10.12 16.49 -32.92
C TRP A 272 11.56 16.87 -32.55
N GLU A 273 11.74 17.65 -31.47
CA GLU A 273 13.06 18.10 -31.03
C GLU A 273 13.87 16.98 -30.35
N HIS A 274 13.20 16.07 -29.65
CA HIS A 274 13.84 15.04 -28.82
C HIS A 274 13.23 13.65 -29.00
N PRO A 275 13.31 13.05 -30.22
CA PRO A 275 12.81 11.70 -30.45
C PRO A 275 13.48 10.65 -29.56
N SER A 276 14.74 10.88 -29.16
CA SER A 276 15.46 10.02 -28.22
C SER A 276 14.82 9.96 -26.82
N LEU A 277 14.21 11.06 -26.34
CA LEU A 277 13.49 11.06 -25.07
C LEU A 277 12.26 10.15 -25.14
N ILE A 278 11.54 10.14 -26.26
CA ILE A 278 10.38 9.27 -26.44
C ILE A 278 10.78 7.80 -26.41
N VAL A 279 11.86 7.45 -27.14
CA VAL A 279 12.40 6.07 -27.13
C VAL A 279 12.83 5.66 -25.72
N LEU A 280 13.51 6.55 -24.99
CA LEU A 280 13.90 6.31 -23.60
C LEU A 280 12.68 6.08 -22.70
N GLY A 281 11.63 6.90 -22.84
CA GLY A 281 10.36 6.74 -22.13
C GLY A 281 9.72 5.37 -22.36
N VAL A 282 9.70 4.89 -23.61
CA VAL A 282 9.19 3.56 -23.97
C VAL A 282 10.04 2.45 -23.32
N ILE A 283 11.36 2.58 -23.32
CA ILE A 283 12.27 1.61 -22.67
C ILE A 283 12.02 1.55 -21.16
N ILE A 284 11.92 2.71 -20.50
CA ILE A 284 11.65 2.80 -19.05
C ILE A 284 10.30 2.14 -18.73
N PHE A 285 9.25 2.47 -19.51
CA PHE A 285 7.91 1.92 -19.31
C PHE A 285 7.88 0.41 -19.54
N GLY A 286 8.47 -0.07 -20.63
CA GLY A 286 8.59 -1.49 -20.97
C GLY A 286 9.36 -2.28 -19.91
N GLY A 287 10.50 -1.74 -19.45
CA GLY A 287 11.29 -2.33 -18.36
C GLY A 287 10.50 -2.42 -17.07
N THR A 288 9.76 -1.37 -16.71
CA THR A 288 8.91 -1.35 -15.51
C THR A 288 7.80 -2.41 -15.57
N ILE A 289 7.10 -2.51 -16.71
CA ILE A 289 6.06 -3.54 -16.92
C ILE A 289 6.67 -4.95 -16.86
N TYR A 290 7.82 -5.15 -17.51
CA TYR A 290 8.49 -6.45 -17.55
C TYR A 290 8.84 -6.93 -16.14
N VAL A 291 9.51 -6.08 -15.35
CA VAL A 291 9.91 -6.42 -13.98
C VAL A 291 8.67 -6.70 -13.11
N ARG A 292 7.64 -5.86 -13.20
CA ARG A 292 6.38 -6.08 -12.47
C ARG A 292 5.73 -7.43 -12.82
N LYS A 293 5.54 -7.71 -14.10
CA LYS A 293 4.93 -8.98 -14.56
C LYS A 293 5.74 -10.21 -14.12
N ARG A 294 7.08 -10.13 -14.09
CA ARG A 294 7.92 -11.22 -13.59
C ARG A 294 7.70 -11.50 -12.11
N MET A 295 7.59 -10.45 -11.30
CA MET A 295 7.31 -10.59 -9.86
C MET A 295 5.90 -11.14 -9.60
N GLU A 296 4.89 -10.54 -10.23
CA GLU A 296 3.49 -10.99 -10.13
C GLU A 296 3.32 -12.44 -10.58
N GLY A 297 4.02 -12.86 -11.65
CA GLY A 297 4.00 -14.23 -12.13
C GLY A 297 4.56 -15.24 -11.11
N ILE A 298 5.59 -14.87 -10.37
CA ILE A 298 6.17 -15.72 -9.30
C ILE A 298 5.16 -15.88 -8.16
N PHE A 299 4.58 -14.77 -7.69
CA PHE A 299 3.58 -14.81 -6.61
C PHE A 299 2.32 -15.57 -7.02
N SER A 300 1.82 -15.32 -8.23
CA SER A 300 0.64 -15.99 -8.76
C SER A 300 0.85 -17.50 -8.90
N LYS A 301 2.00 -17.92 -9.45
CA LYS A 301 2.36 -19.35 -9.57
C LYS A 301 2.50 -20.02 -8.20
N PHE A 302 3.04 -19.30 -7.21
CA PHE A 302 3.11 -19.81 -5.85
C PHE A 302 1.72 -20.07 -5.29
N TRP A 303 0.83 -19.07 -5.31
CA TRP A 303 -0.48 -19.20 -4.69
C TRP A 303 -1.41 -20.14 -5.46
N SER A 304 -1.37 -20.16 -6.80
CA SER A 304 -2.26 -21.00 -7.62
C SER A 304 -2.22 -22.47 -7.24
N ALA A 305 -1.03 -23.01 -6.96
CA ALA A 305 -0.84 -24.40 -6.53
C ALA A 305 -1.39 -24.71 -5.12
N ARG A 306 -1.75 -23.69 -4.33
CA ARG A 306 -2.05 -23.79 -2.88
C ARG A 306 -3.48 -23.37 -2.52
N ARG A 307 -4.21 -22.75 -3.47
CA ARG A 307 -5.55 -22.18 -3.24
C ARG A 307 -6.58 -23.19 -2.74
N ALA A 308 -6.63 -24.38 -3.34
CA ALA A 308 -7.61 -25.40 -2.96
C ALA A 308 -7.42 -25.88 -1.51
N ASN A 309 -6.17 -26.11 -1.09
CA ASN A 309 -5.84 -26.48 0.28
C ASN A 309 -6.17 -25.35 1.25
N LEU A 310 -5.83 -24.11 0.90
CA LEU A 310 -6.16 -22.95 1.71
C LEU A 310 -7.68 -22.77 1.87
N ALA A 311 -8.45 -22.94 0.79
CA ALA A 311 -9.92 -22.88 0.82
C ALA A 311 -10.52 -23.94 1.76
N ASN A 312 -9.93 -25.13 1.84
CA ASN A 312 -10.37 -26.16 2.77
C ASN A 312 -10.03 -25.82 4.23
N LEU A 313 -8.89 -25.17 4.49
CA LEU A 313 -8.51 -24.74 5.84
C LEU A 313 -9.36 -23.57 6.37
N LEU A 314 -9.97 -22.80 5.47
CA LEU A 314 -10.86 -21.69 5.82
C LEU A 314 -12.28 -22.14 6.19
N LYS A 315 -12.67 -23.38 5.86
CA LYS A 315 -13.96 -23.97 6.24
C LYS A 315 -14.00 -24.39 7.70
#